data_AF-A0A9X7JRH4-F1
#
_entry.id   AF-A0A9X7JRH4-F1
#
_cell.length_a   1.000
_cell.length_b   1.000
_cell.length_c   1.000
_cell.angle_alpha   90.00
_cell.angle_beta   90.00
_cell.angle_gamma   90.00
#
_symmetry.space_group_name_H-M   'P 1'
#
loop_
_entity.id
_entity.type
_entity.pdbx_description
1 polymer ?
#
loop_
_entity_poly.entity_id
_entity_poly.type
_entity_poly.pdbx_seq_one_letter_code
_entity_poly.pdbx_strand_id
1 'polypeptide(L)'
;MQSFSVGYVSNGGAGRYYRVSLSGRVYSIGENRYGIDAILRPFCNAEAFLGGRAKAAGQFGSDSESWRASWHYCTTEQPQTYRVVSEGELSPSGRVHVRACAWGGFIPTTGCGPSQILNLRATA
;
A
#
# COMPACT_ATOMS: atom_id res chain seq x y z
N MET A 1 -6.78 7.62 -16.26
CA MET A 1 -6.45 6.39 -15.52
C MET A 1 -4.96 6.11 -15.66
N GLN A 2 -4.30 5.64 -14.60
CA GLN A 2 -2.91 5.18 -14.63
C GLN A 2 -2.73 3.91 -13.81
N SER A 3 -1.86 3.02 -14.27
CA SER A 3 -1.49 1.80 -13.56
C SER A 3 -0.24 2.02 -12.70
N PHE A 4 -0.09 1.21 -11.66
CA PHE A 4 1.06 1.26 -10.77
C PHE A 4 1.45 -0.13 -10.27
N SER A 5 2.71 -0.28 -9.88
CA SER A 5 3.21 -1.46 -9.17
C SER A 5 4.32 -1.02 -8.23
N VAL A 6 4.06 -1.13 -6.92
CA VAL A 6 5.00 -0.76 -5.87
C VAL A 6 5.25 -1.95 -4.95
N GLY A 7 6.40 -1.95 -4.30
CA GLY A 7 6.82 -3.03 -3.44
C GLY A 7 7.49 -2.53 -2.17
N TYR A 8 7.44 -3.36 -1.15
CA TYR A 8 8.21 -3.21 0.08
C TYR A 8 8.83 -4.55 0.45
N VAL A 9 10.14 -4.55 0.65
CA VAL A 9 10.89 -5.71 1.11
C VAL A 9 11.69 -5.31 2.34
N SER A 10 11.65 -6.15 3.36
CA SER A 10 12.45 -5.97 4.58
C SER A 10 12.92 -7.33 5.06
N ASN A 11 14.20 -7.44 5.40
CA ASN A 11 14.80 -8.65 5.93
C ASN A 11 15.20 -8.42 7.38
N GLY A 12 14.75 -9.29 8.26
CA GLY A 12 15.20 -9.41 9.64
C GLY A 12 16.17 -10.57 9.79
N GLY A 13 16.97 -10.56 10.86
CA GLY A 13 17.79 -11.71 11.22
C GLY A 13 16.95 -12.97 11.48
N ALA A 14 17.59 -14.14 11.44
CA ALA A 14 16.97 -15.45 11.66
C ALA A 14 15.88 -15.83 10.64
N GLY A 15 16.08 -15.49 9.35
CA GLY A 15 15.18 -15.90 8.27
C GLY A 15 13.85 -15.15 8.25
N ARG A 16 13.76 -14.02 8.97
CA ARG A 16 12.56 -13.19 9.02
C ARG A 16 12.51 -12.26 7.83
N TYR A 17 11.34 -12.10 7.21
CA TYR A 17 11.21 -11.17 6.09
C TYR A 17 9.77 -10.68 5.88
N TYR A 18 9.66 -9.55 5.20
CA TYR A 18 8.45 -9.07 4.54
C TYR A 18 8.72 -8.90 3.06
N ARG A 19 7.77 -9.33 2.24
CA ARG A 19 7.66 -9.05 0.81
C ARG A 19 6.22 -8.66 0.53
N VAL A 20 5.99 -7.38 0.32
CA VAL A 20 4.68 -6.80 0.04
C VAL A 20 4.69 -6.25 -1.37
N SER A 21 3.77 -6.72 -2.20
CA SER A 21 3.53 -6.18 -3.54
C SER A 21 2.15 -5.53 -3.58
N LEU A 22 2.05 -4.35 -4.17
CA LEU A 22 0.79 -3.68 -4.43
C LEU A 22 0.76 -3.22 -5.88
N SER A 23 -0.20 -3.73 -6.65
CA SER A 23 -0.34 -3.42 -8.08
C SER A 23 -1.78 -3.11 -8.40
N GLY A 24 -2.04 -2.08 -9.20
CA GLY A 24 -3.40 -1.68 -9.50
C GLY A 24 -3.49 -0.50 -10.44
N ARG A 25 -4.62 0.21 -10.35
CA ARG A 25 -4.90 1.42 -11.10
C ARG A 25 -5.47 2.51 -10.20
N VAL A 26 -5.16 3.74 -10.57
CA VAL A 26 -5.79 4.95 -10.05
C VAL A 26 -6.51 5.65 -11.21
N TYR A 27 -7.70 6.15 -10.96
CA TYR A 27 -8.54 6.81 -11.95
C TYR A 27 -9.28 7.99 -11.32
N SER A 28 -9.63 9.00 -12.11
CA SER A 28 -10.54 10.06 -11.67
C SER A 28 -11.96 9.49 -11.61
N ILE A 29 -12.71 9.86 -10.56
CA ILE A 29 -14.13 9.54 -10.39
C ILE A 29 -14.99 10.82 -10.32
N GLY A 30 -14.44 11.93 -10.83
CA GLY A 30 -15.00 13.26 -10.73
C GLY A 30 -13.90 14.31 -10.79
N GLU A 31 -14.29 15.59 -10.85
CA GLU A 31 -13.36 16.72 -11.04
C GLU A 31 -12.27 16.79 -9.96
N ASN A 32 -12.65 16.54 -8.70
CA ASN A 32 -11.75 16.64 -7.53
C ASN A 32 -11.68 15.32 -6.74
N ARG A 33 -11.92 14.17 -7.38
CA ARG A 33 -11.92 12.87 -6.69
C ARG A 33 -11.21 11.81 -7.49
N TYR A 34 -10.53 10.91 -6.79
CA TYR A 34 -9.89 9.74 -7.38
C TYR A 34 -10.39 8.44 -6.75
N GLY A 35 -10.37 7.38 -7.55
CA GLY A 35 -10.62 6.01 -7.13
C GLY A 35 -9.38 5.15 -7.34
N ILE A 36 -9.26 4.11 -6.52
CA ILE A 36 -8.21 3.10 -6.56
C ILE A 36 -8.85 1.72 -6.59
N ASP A 37 -8.34 0.88 -7.48
CA ASP A 37 -8.63 -0.55 -7.54
C ASP A 37 -7.31 -1.30 -7.68
N ALA A 38 -6.90 -1.97 -6.61
CA ALA A 38 -5.59 -2.56 -6.49
C ALA A 38 -5.63 -3.95 -5.86
N ILE A 39 -4.52 -4.67 -6.05
CA ILE A 39 -4.29 -5.99 -5.51
C ILE A 39 -3.05 -5.94 -4.62
N LEU A 40 -3.25 -6.22 -3.33
CA LEU A 40 -2.21 -6.38 -2.34
C LEU A 40 -1.85 -7.87 -2.21
N ARG A 41 -0.56 -8.17 -2.33
CA ARG A 41 0.01 -9.52 -2.14
C ARG A 41 1.06 -9.46 -1.06
N PRO A 42 0.71 -9.77 0.19
CA PRO A 42 1.67 -9.87 1.26
C PRO A 42 2.20 -11.30 1.38
N PHE A 43 3.50 -11.41 1.57
CA PHE A 43 4.18 -12.65 1.91
C PHE A 43 5.27 -12.34 2.93
N CYS A 44 5.23 -12.98 4.09
CA CYS A 44 6.21 -12.72 5.13
C CYS A 44 6.46 -13.96 5.96
N ASN A 45 7.69 -14.09 6.42
CA ASN A 45 8.00 -14.91 7.58
C ASN A 45 8.33 -13.95 8.72
N ALA A 46 7.30 -13.47 9.41
CA ALA A 46 7.45 -12.48 10.46
C ALA A 46 6.80 -13.03 11.72
N GLU A 47 7.58 -13.78 12.51
CA GLU A 47 7.15 -14.28 13.82
C GLU A 47 6.58 -13.13 14.66
N ALA A 48 5.59 -13.43 15.51
CA ALA A 48 4.98 -12.48 16.44
C ALA A 48 5.96 -12.15 17.59
N PHE A 49 7.09 -11.51 17.29
CA PHE A 49 8.16 -11.24 18.24
C PHE A 49 7.86 -10.06 19.18
N LEU A 50 6.95 -9.16 18.78
CA LEU A 50 6.61 -7.94 19.54
C LEU A 50 5.12 -7.86 19.94
N GLY A 51 4.44 -9.01 20.09
CA GLY A 51 3.03 -9.05 20.50
C GLY A 51 2.01 -8.58 19.46
N GLY A 52 2.46 -8.09 18.31
CA GLY A 52 1.63 -7.71 17.17
C GLY A 52 1.73 -8.72 16.03
N ARG A 53 0.59 -9.27 15.59
CA ARG A 53 0.52 -10.06 14.35
C ARG A 53 1.00 -9.22 13.17
N ALA A 54 1.89 -9.79 12.37
CA ALA A 54 2.43 -9.16 11.16
C ALA A 54 1.31 -8.70 10.22
N LYS A 55 1.38 -7.46 9.76
CA LYS A 55 0.45 -6.85 8.81
C LYS A 55 1.20 -6.24 7.63
N ALA A 56 0.50 -6.14 6.52
CA ALA A 56 0.91 -5.43 5.33
C ALA A 56 -0.20 -4.49 4.88
N ALA A 57 0.15 -3.43 4.17
CA ALA A 57 -0.82 -2.49 3.65
C ALA A 57 -0.46 -1.96 2.27
N GLY A 58 -1.51 -1.62 1.52
CA GLY A 58 -1.43 -0.54 0.56
C GLY A 58 -1.78 0.78 1.24
N GLN A 59 -0.94 1.80 1.05
CA GLN A 59 -1.23 3.16 1.46
C GLN A 59 -1.41 4.06 0.25
N PHE A 60 -2.37 4.97 0.39
CA PHE A 60 -2.81 5.87 -0.68
C PHE A 60 -3.09 7.25 -0.12
N GLY A 61 -2.91 8.28 -0.92
CA GLY A 61 -3.29 9.64 -0.58
C GLY A 61 -3.08 10.56 -1.77
N SER A 62 -3.35 11.84 -1.60
CA SER A 62 -3.07 12.89 -2.59
C SER A 62 -2.43 14.08 -1.89
N ASP A 63 -2.07 15.12 -2.64
CA ASP A 63 -1.59 16.37 -2.03
C ASP A 63 -2.68 17.10 -1.21
N SER A 64 -3.96 16.71 -1.32
CA SER A 64 -5.08 17.33 -0.59
C SER A 64 -5.56 16.52 0.62
N GLU A 65 -5.00 15.35 0.89
CA GLU A 65 -5.41 14.52 2.03
C GLU A 65 -4.26 13.74 2.67
N SER A 66 -4.46 13.37 3.94
CA SER A 66 -3.56 12.47 4.64
C SER A 66 -3.59 11.05 4.05
N TRP A 67 -2.48 10.33 4.21
CA TRP A 67 -2.38 8.93 3.84
C TRP A 67 -3.45 8.08 4.54
N ARG A 68 -4.14 7.27 3.75
CA ARG A 68 -5.02 6.19 4.18
C ARG A 68 -4.29 4.86 4.03
N ALA A 69 -4.65 3.88 4.83
CA ALA A 69 -4.04 2.56 4.80
C ALA A 69 -5.11 1.46 4.81
N SER A 70 -4.95 0.49 3.92
CA SER A 70 -5.74 -0.75 3.93
C SER A 70 -4.86 -1.88 4.47
N TRP A 71 -5.02 -2.20 5.75
CA TRP A 71 -4.21 -3.17 6.46
C TRP A 71 -4.80 -4.57 6.39
N HIS A 72 -3.95 -5.54 6.05
CA HIS A 72 -4.28 -6.96 6.04
C HIS A 72 -3.23 -7.75 6.83
N TYR A 73 -3.65 -8.87 7.40
CA TYR A 73 -2.70 -9.79 8.02
C TYR A 73 -1.79 -10.39 6.97
N CYS A 74 -0.53 -10.51 7.34
CA CYS A 74 0.44 -11.20 6.55
C CYS A 74 0.54 -12.65 7.05
N THR A 75 0.71 -13.60 6.13
CA THR A 75 0.80 -15.03 6.43
C THR A 75 2.09 -15.63 5.87
N THR A 76 2.54 -16.69 6.52
CA THR A 76 3.73 -17.48 6.21
C THR A 76 3.43 -18.67 5.29
N GLU A 77 2.17 -19.11 5.21
CA GLU A 77 1.81 -20.40 4.60
C GLU A 77 1.66 -20.31 3.08
N GLN A 78 0.97 -19.28 2.58
CA GLN A 78 0.76 -19.04 1.14
C GLN A 78 0.57 -17.55 0.86
N PRO A 79 1.08 -17.02 -0.28
CA PRO A 79 0.81 -15.65 -0.68
C PRO A 79 -0.69 -15.38 -0.79
N GLN A 80 -1.23 -14.59 0.12
CA GLN A 80 -2.62 -14.16 0.06
C GLN A 80 -2.76 -13.03 -0.93
N THR A 81 -3.96 -12.85 -1.46
CA THR A 81 -4.28 -11.77 -2.38
C THR A 81 -5.50 -11.03 -1.86
N TYR A 82 -5.36 -9.73 -1.60
CA TYR A 82 -6.43 -8.87 -1.13
C TYR A 82 -6.74 -7.81 -2.17
N ARG A 83 -8.02 -7.66 -2.51
CA ARG A 83 -8.47 -6.51 -3.30
C ARG A 83 -8.58 -5.30 -2.38
N VAL A 84 -7.93 -4.21 -2.77
CA VAL A 84 -7.92 -2.95 -2.05
C VAL A 84 -8.59 -1.92 -2.95
N VAL A 85 -9.78 -1.50 -2.54
CA VAL A 85 -10.54 -0.43 -3.19
C VAL A 85 -10.59 0.75 -2.24
N SER A 86 -10.31 1.95 -2.76
CA SER A 86 -10.34 3.18 -1.98
C SER A 86 -10.71 4.36 -2.85
N GLU A 87 -11.20 5.42 -2.22
CA GLU A 87 -11.51 6.70 -2.86
C GLU A 87 -10.96 7.82 -1.99
N GLY A 88 -10.64 8.94 -2.63
CA GLY A 88 -10.07 10.10 -1.96
C GLY A 88 -10.25 11.40 -2.73
N GLU A 89 -9.92 12.50 -2.08
CA GLU A 89 -9.96 13.84 -2.66
C GLU A 89 -8.71 14.05 -3.53
N LEU A 90 -8.90 14.66 -4.69
CA LEU A 90 -7.82 14.98 -5.63
C LEU A 90 -7.57 16.49 -5.60
N SER A 91 -6.33 16.88 -5.28
CA SER A 91 -5.93 18.28 -5.34
C SER A 91 -5.83 18.77 -6.79
N PRO A 92 -5.78 20.10 -7.03
CA PRO A 92 -5.52 20.67 -8.35
C PRO A 92 -4.20 20.21 -9.00
N SER A 93 -3.24 19.70 -8.21
CA SER A 93 -2.00 19.10 -8.75
C SER A 93 -2.24 17.80 -9.52
N GLY A 94 -3.38 17.14 -9.27
CA GLY A 94 -3.71 15.84 -9.84
C GLY A 94 -2.85 14.69 -9.30
N ARG A 95 -2.01 14.91 -8.29
CA ARG A 95 -1.06 13.90 -7.78
C ARG A 95 -1.72 12.99 -6.76
N VAL A 96 -1.69 11.70 -7.06
CA VAL A 96 -2.02 10.61 -6.13
C VAL A 96 -0.74 9.86 -5.80
N HIS A 97 -0.51 9.62 -4.52
CA HIS A 97 0.65 8.89 -4.00
C HIS A 97 0.22 7.50 -3.56
N VAL A 98 1.03 6.50 -3.90
CA VAL A 98 0.77 5.10 -3.54
C VAL A 98 2.04 4.43 -3.04
N ARG A 99 1.95 3.60 -2.00
CA ARG A 99 3.09 2.81 -1.50
C ARG A 99 2.64 1.51 -0.82
N ALA A 100 3.54 0.53 -0.80
CA ALA A 100 3.39 -0.69 -0.02
C ALA A 100 4.07 -0.53 1.35
N CYS A 101 3.45 -1.07 2.39
CA CYS A 101 3.97 -0.99 3.76
C CYS A 101 3.78 -2.30 4.53
N ALA A 102 4.49 -2.43 5.66
CA ALA A 102 4.31 -3.48 6.64
C ALA A 102 4.47 -2.95 8.08
N TRP A 103 3.91 -3.69 9.03
CA TRP A 103 3.96 -3.40 10.46
C TRP A 103 3.87 -4.68 11.30
N GLY A 104 4.44 -4.65 12.50
CA GLY A 104 4.40 -5.75 13.46
C GLY A 104 5.55 -6.74 13.25
N GLY A 105 5.51 -7.88 13.93
CA GLY A 105 6.58 -8.87 13.90
C GLY A 105 7.92 -8.27 14.38
N PHE A 106 8.91 -8.22 13.48
CA PHE A 106 10.22 -7.60 13.75
C PHE A 106 10.32 -6.12 13.34
N ILE A 107 9.25 -5.55 12.78
CA ILE A 107 9.20 -4.12 12.42
C ILE A 107 8.42 -3.37 13.52
N PRO A 108 9.10 -2.62 14.41
CA PRO A 108 8.46 -1.99 15.58
C PRO A 108 7.60 -0.77 15.22
N THR A 109 7.85 -0.17 14.06
CA THR A 109 7.10 0.96 13.49
C THR A 109 6.65 0.65 12.07
N THR A 110 5.81 1.47 11.46
CA THR A 110 5.39 1.21 10.08
C THR A 110 6.57 1.39 9.12
N GLY A 111 6.97 0.31 8.44
CA GLY A 111 7.97 0.33 7.38
C GLY A 111 7.28 0.41 6.02
N CYS A 112 7.70 1.34 5.16
CA CYS A 112 7.14 1.51 3.82
C CYS A 112 8.21 1.53 2.74
N GLY A 113 7.85 1.06 1.56
CA GLY A 113 8.66 1.20 0.36
C GLY A 113 8.58 2.60 -0.23
N PRO A 114 9.26 2.85 -1.35
CA PRO A 114 9.16 4.12 -2.06
C PRO A 114 7.72 4.40 -2.49
N SER A 115 7.34 5.68 -2.44
CA SER A 115 6.10 6.17 -3.02
C SER A 115 6.21 6.26 -4.54
N GLN A 116 5.18 5.81 -5.25
CA GLN A 116 4.97 6.17 -6.65
C GLN A 116 3.94 7.29 -6.72
N ILE A 117 4.24 8.32 -7.51
CA ILE A 117 3.34 9.45 -7.78
C ILE A 117 2.66 9.23 -9.13
N LEU A 118 1.35 9.35 -9.16
CA LEU A 118 0.49 9.16 -10.33
C LEU A 118 -0.24 10.47 -10.60
N ASN A 119 0.03 11.10 -11.74
CA ASN A 119 -0.55 12.38 -12.13
C ASN A 119 -1.88 12.20 -12.90
N LEU A 120 -3.01 12.13 -12.21
CA LEU A 120 -4.31 12.17 -12.87
C LEU A 120 -4.53 13.58 -13.43
N ARG A 121 -4.69 13.70 -14.76
CA ARG A 121 -5.19 14.95 -15.33
C ARG A 121 -6.63 15.12 -14.87
N ALA A 122 -6.98 16.31 -14.39
CA ALA A 122 -8.36 16.74 -14.38
C ALA A 122 -8.86 16.64 -15.83
N THR A 123 -9.83 15.77 -16.09
CA THR A 123 -10.58 15.85 -17.33
C THR A 123 -11.39 17.12 -17.25
N ALA A 124 -10.98 18.12 -18.03
CA ALA A 124 -11.73 19.35 -18.28
C ALA A 124 -13.09 19.04 -18.93
#